data_AF-A0AA41BWI7-F1
#
_entry.id   AF-A0AA41BWI7-F1
#
_cell.length_a   1.000
_cell.length_b   1.000
_cell.length_c   1.000
_cell.angle_alpha   90.00
_cell.angle_beta   90.00
_cell.angle_gamma   90.00
#
_symmetry.space_group_name_H-M   'P 1'
#
loop_
_entity.id
_entity.type
_entity.pdbx_description
1 polymer ?
#
loop_
_entity_poly.entity_id
_entity_poly.type
_entity_poly.pdbx_seq_one_letter_code
_entity_poly.pdbx_strand_id
1 'polypeptide(L)'
;MAQDLHLTIVSALSKWIEGHLGRVIHLEELAEYSGYSLWHMQKIFKESTGISLGKYIRERRLASAVYQLSSSDSSIFDIAMDFGFGSQSHFTYMFRKRFNITPHEFRQNPDIKLDVAPPLHLIHQKSA
;
A
#
# COMPACT_ATOMS: atom_id res chain seq x y z
N MET A 1 -27.34 4.21 -2.61
CA MET A 1 -27.04 5.47 -3.35
C MET A 1 -25.76 6.15 -2.87
N ALA A 2 -25.69 6.74 -1.66
CA ALA A 2 -24.44 7.37 -1.17
C ALA A 2 -23.35 6.34 -0.78
N GLN A 3 -23.76 5.23 -0.18
CA GLN A 3 -22.86 4.16 0.27
C GLN A 3 -22.20 3.43 -0.92
N ASP A 4 -22.94 3.22 -2.01
CA ASP A 4 -22.42 2.62 -3.26
C ASP A 4 -21.38 3.52 -3.95
N LEU A 5 -21.59 4.84 -3.91
CA LEU A 5 -20.65 5.82 -4.46
C LEU A 5 -19.33 5.81 -3.67
N HIS A 6 -19.40 5.76 -2.34
CA HIS A 6 -18.22 5.68 -1.48
C HIS A 6 -17.39 4.41 -1.73
N LEU A 7 -18.06 3.26 -1.87
CA LEU A 7 -17.40 1.99 -2.19
C LEU A 7 -16.72 2.02 -3.57
N THR A 8 -17.37 2.65 -4.56
CA THR A 8 -16.81 2.85 -5.89
C THR A 8 -15.54 3.70 -5.84
N ILE A 9 -15.55 4.79 -5.07
CA ILE A 9 -14.38 5.66 -4.87
C ILE A 9 -13.25 4.87 -4.20
N VAL A 10 -13.52 4.15 -3.10
CA VAL A 10 -12.50 3.34 -2.42
C VAL A 10 -11.86 2.31 -3.35
N SER A 11 -12.69 1.63 -4.17
CA SER A 11 -12.21 0.65 -5.14
C SER A 11 -11.32 1.30 -6.21
N ALA A 12 -11.74 2.44 -6.77
CA ALA A 12 -10.96 3.18 -7.76
C ALA A 12 -9.61 3.65 -7.18
N LEU A 13 -9.61 4.17 -5.94
CA LEU A 13 -8.39 4.59 -5.25
C LEU A 13 -7.47 3.42 -4.96
N SER A 14 -8.00 2.31 -4.48
CA SER A 14 -7.22 1.09 -4.25
C SER A 14 -6.56 0.61 -5.55
N LYS A 15 -7.30 0.57 -6.66
CA LYS A 15 -6.76 0.18 -7.97
C LYS A 15 -5.68 1.13 -8.47
N TRP A 16 -5.91 2.44 -8.36
CA TRP A 16 -4.93 3.44 -8.74
C TRP A 16 -3.66 3.31 -7.90
N ILE A 17 -3.79 3.12 -6.59
CA ILE A 17 -2.64 2.94 -5.69
C ILE A 17 -1.80 1.75 -6.12
N GLU A 18 -2.42 0.57 -6.34
CA GLU A 18 -1.67 -0.62 -6.77
C GLU A 18 -0.86 -0.40 -8.05
N GLY A 19 -1.42 0.36 -9.01
CA GLY A 19 -0.73 0.70 -10.26
C GLY A 19 0.46 1.66 -10.10
N HIS A 20 0.61 2.28 -8.93
CA HIS A 20 1.62 3.31 -8.67
C HIS A 20 2.54 2.99 -7.48
N LEU A 21 2.46 1.79 -6.90
CA LEU A 21 3.28 1.42 -5.73
C LEU A 21 4.77 1.39 -6.03
N GLY A 22 5.18 1.08 -7.26
CA GLY A 22 6.59 1.02 -7.68
C GLY A 22 7.27 2.38 -7.87
N ARG A 23 6.67 3.46 -7.36
CA ARG A 23 7.26 4.80 -7.33
C ARG A 23 6.82 5.57 -6.09
N VAL A 24 7.43 6.74 -5.90
CA VAL A 24 6.92 7.74 -4.97
C VAL A 24 5.53 8.18 -5.45
N ILE A 25 4.54 7.98 -4.57
CA ILE A 25 3.16 8.44 -4.78
C ILE A 25 3.05 9.83 -4.15
N HIS A 26 2.75 10.83 -4.96
CA HIS A 26 2.28 12.14 -4.49
C HIS A 26 0.76 12.11 -4.37
N LEU A 27 0.23 12.49 -3.21
CA LEU A 27 -1.21 12.43 -2.94
C LEU A 27 -1.99 13.46 -3.76
N GLU A 28 -1.30 14.49 -4.24
CA GLU A 28 -1.80 15.53 -5.11
C GLU A 28 -2.22 14.95 -6.48
N GLU A 29 -1.45 14.00 -7.02
CA GLU A 29 -1.79 13.31 -8.29
C GLU A 29 -3.12 12.54 -8.18
N LEU A 30 -3.40 12.00 -6.99
CA LEU A 30 -4.63 11.28 -6.70
C LEU A 30 -5.85 12.24 -6.68
N ALA A 31 -5.65 13.45 -6.15
CA ALA A 31 -6.67 14.49 -6.12
C ALA A 31 -6.99 14.98 -7.54
N GLU A 32 -5.97 15.25 -8.35
CA GLU A 32 -6.11 15.60 -9.76
C GLU A 32 -6.82 14.50 -10.57
N TYR A 33 -6.47 13.24 -10.35
CA TYR A 33 -7.10 12.10 -11.03
C TYR A 33 -8.58 11.94 -10.69
N SER A 34 -8.98 12.19 -9.44
CA SER A 34 -10.34 11.93 -8.97
C SER A 34 -11.32 13.10 -9.14
N GLY A 35 -10.82 14.32 -9.36
CA GLY A 35 -11.63 15.54 -9.38
C GLY A 35 -12.12 16.01 -8.00
N TYR A 36 -11.71 15.33 -6.91
CA TYR A 36 -12.03 15.70 -5.53
C TYR A 36 -10.81 16.29 -4.83
N SER A 37 -11.06 17.15 -3.84
CA SER A 37 -9.98 17.59 -2.96
C SER A 37 -9.41 16.41 -2.16
N LEU A 38 -8.10 16.42 -1.93
CA LEU A 38 -7.41 15.36 -1.18
C LEU A 38 -8.05 15.11 0.19
N TRP A 39 -8.47 16.18 0.87
CA TRP A 39 -9.17 16.08 2.16
C TRP A 39 -10.47 15.27 2.04
N HIS A 40 -11.28 15.54 1.02
CA HIS A 40 -12.54 14.83 0.83
C HIS A 40 -12.31 13.34 0.55
N MET A 41 -11.30 13.01 -0.25
CA MET A 41 -10.94 11.62 -0.55
C MET A 41 -10.45 10.89 0.69
N GLN A 42 -9.57 11.51 1.49
CA GLN A 42 -9.09 10.94 2.74
C GLN A 42 -10.23 10.69 3.72
N LYS A 43 -11.20 11.60 3.77
CA LYS A 43 -12.41 11.47 4.59
C LYS A 43 -13.26 10.28 4.12
N ILE A 44 -13.66 10.23 2.85
CA ILE A 44 -14.45 9.12 2.29
C ILE A 44 -13.75 7.78 2.51
N PHE A 45 -12.43 7.73 2.25
CA PHE A 45 -11.66 6.50 2.40
C PHE A 45 -11.67 6.02 3.85
N LYS A 46 -11.46 6.91 4.81
CA LYS A 46 -11.46 6.57 6.24
C LYS A 46 -12.85 6.18 6.73
N GLU A 47 -13.89 6.89 6.34
CA GLU A 47 -15.28 6.58 6.71
C GLU A 47 -15.73 5.22 6.16
N SER A 48 -15.23 4.83 4.98
CA SER A 48 -15.62 3.59 4.31
C SER A 48 -14.79 2.37 4.75
N THR A 49 -13.50 2.56 5.07
CA THR A 49 -12.56 1.45 5.34
C THR A 49 -12.15 1.34 6.81
N GLY A 50 -12.43 2.37 7.62
CA GLY A 50 -11.96 2.49 9.00
C GLY A 50 -10.47 2.83 9.14
N ILE A 51 -9.71 2.90 8.05
CA ILE A 51 -8.27 3.22 8.07
C ILE A 51 -7.95 4.46 7.24
N SER A 52 -6.91 5.20 7.62
CA SER A 52 -6.48 6.35 6.82
C SER A 52 -5.86 5.90 5.50
N LEU A 53 -6.05 6.71 4.46
CA LEU A 53 -5.45 6.49 3.15
C LEU A 53 -3.93 6.32 3.21
N GLY A 54 -3.24 7.15 3.99
CA GLY A 54 -1.79 7.05 4.16
C GLY A 54 -1.35 5.76 4.88
N LYS A 55 -2.15 5.25 5.83
CA LYS A 55 -1.90 3.94 6.44
C LYS A 55 -2.06 2.84 5.38
N TYR A 56 -3.15 2.88 4.61
CA TYR A 56 -3.39 1.90 3.54
C TYR A 56 -2.25 1.88 2.52
N ILE A 57 -1.83 3.04 1.98
CA ILE A 57 -0.71 3.13 1.03
C ILE A 57 0.55 2.48 1.61
N ARG A 58 0.85 2.72 2.89
CA ARG A 58 2.01 2.14 3.54
C ARG A 58 1.92 0.62 3.66
N GLU A 59 0.77 0.09 4.06
CA GLU A 59 0.53 -1.36 4.12
C GLU A 59 0.71 -2.01 2.74
N ARG A 60 0.22 -1.35 1.68
CA ARG A 60 0.38 -1.81 0.31
C ARG A 60 1.82 -1.75 -0.19
N ARG A 61 2.58 -0.69 0.15
CA ARG A 61 4.02 -0.61 -0.12
C ARG A 61 4.80 -1.73 0.56
N LEU A 62 4.49 -2.01 1.83
CA LEU A 62 5.10 -3.12 2.56
C LEU A 62 4.75 -4.47 1.92
N ALA A 63 3.50 -4.67 1.50
CA ALA A 63 3.07 -5.85 0.76
C ALA A 63 3.86 -6.09 -0.53
N SER A 64 4.03 -5.05 -1.35
CA SER A 64 4.81 -5.12 -2.59
C SER A 64 6.31 -5.33 -2.32
N ALA A 65 6.84 -4.75 -1.24
CA ALA A 65 8.22 -4.97 -0.84
C ALA A 65 8.46 -6.43 -0.40
N VAL A 66 7.51 -7.08 0.28
CA VAL A 66 7.58 -8.52 0.59
C VAL A 66 7.74 -9.35 -0.68
N TYR A 67 6.95 -9.05 -1.71
CA TYR A 67 7.08 -9.72 -3.01
C TYR A 67 8.50 -9.49 -3.58
N GLN A 68 8.95 -8.24 -3.71
CA GLN A 68 10.28 -7.95 -4.27
C GLN A 68 11.44 -8.55 -3.47
N LEU A 69 11.33 -8.62 -2.14
CA LEU A 69 12.36 -9.24 -1.29
C LEU A 69 12.53 -10.73 -1.56
N SER A 70 11.46 -11.42 -1.97
CA SER A 70 11.44 -12.87 -2.23
C SER A 70 11.62 -13.25 -3.70
N SER A 71 11.30 -12.33 -4.63
CA SER A 71 11.31 -12.60 -6.07
C SER A 71 12.45 -11.91 -6.83
N SER A 72 13.32 -11.15 -6.17
CA SER A 72 14.40 -10.40 -6.83
C SER A 72 15.65 -10.26 -5.97
N ASP A 73 16.78 -10.02 -6.64
CA ASP A 73 18.07 -9.72 -6.03
C ASP A 73 18.31 -8.22 -5.76
N SER A 74 17.31 -7.36 -6.02
CA SER A 74 17.41 -5.91 -5.79
C SER A 74 17.85 -5.63 -4.35
N SER A 75 18.71 -4.63 -4.14
CA SER A 75 19.18 -4.35 -2.80
C SER A 75 18.04 -3.88 -1.89
N ILE A 76 18.16 -4.08 -0.57
CA ILE A 76 17.17 -3.57 0.40
C ILE A 76 17.07 -2.04 0.30
N PHE A 77 18.16 -1.37 -0.06
CA PHE A 77 18.19 0.06 -0.34
C PHE A 77 17.32 0.43 -1.55
N ASP A 78 17.51 -0.24 -2.69
CA ASP A 78 16.74 0.04 -3.91
C ASP A 78 15.25 -0.20 -3.70
N ILE A 79 14.90 -1.32 -3.07
CA ILE A 79 13.50 -1.63 -2.69
C ILE A 79 12.92 -0.50 -1.81
N ALA A 80 13.68 0.01 -0.84
CA ALA A 80 13.21 1.12 0.00
C ALA A 80 12.97 2.40 -0.82
N MET A 81 13.78 2.67 -1.84
CA MET A 81 13.64 3.85 -2.70
C MET A 81 12.47 3.71 -3.67
N ASP A 82 12.36 2.56 -4.34
CA ASP A 82 11.31 2.26 -5.32
C ASP A 82 9.91 2.37 -4.70
N PHE A 83 9.75 1.88 -3.46
CA PHE A 83 8.47 1.98 -2.74
C PHE A 83 8.33 3.27 -1.92
N GLY A 84 9.22 4.25 -2.11
CA GLY A 84 9.07 5.61 -1.58
C GLY A 84 9.16 5.72 -0.05
N PHE A 85 10.03 4.95 0.61
CA PHE A 85 10.29 5.06 2.05
C PHE A 85 11.32 6.15 2.41
N GLY A 86 12.06 6.66 1.43
CA GLY A 86 13.02 7.76 1.57
C GLY A 86 14.34 7.39 2.26
N SER A 87 14.39 6.28 3.00
CA SER A 87 15.64 5.66 3.47
C SER A 87 15.46 4.17 3.76
N GLN A 88 16.55 3.41 3.66
CA GLN A 88 16.58 1.99 4.05
C GLN A 88 16.30 1.80 5.55
N SER A 89 16.77 2.71 6.41
CA SER A 89 16.55 2.65 7.86
C SER A 89 15.06 2.80 8.20
N HIS A 90 14.39 3.76 7.56
CA HIS A 90 12.94 3.95 7.75
C HIS A 90 12.14 2.76 7.22
N PHE A 91 12.52 2.22 6.05
CA PHE A 91 11.92 1.00 5.52
C PHE A 91 12.07 -0.18 6.49
N THR A 92 13.29 -0.46 6.95
CA THR A 92 13.57 -1.53 7.91
C THR A 92 12.77 -1.37 9.20
N TYR A 93 12.68 -0.15 9.74
CA TYR A 93 11.87 0.15 10.91
C TYR A 93 10.39 -0.16 10.68
N MET A 94 9.81 0.30 9.56
CA MET A 94 8.39 0.08 9.25
C MET A 94 8.08 -1.38 8.94
N PHE A 95 8.97 -2.06 8.22
CA PHE A 95 8.85 -3.48 7.91
C PHE A 95 8.87 -4.32 9.19
N ARG A 96 9.84 -4.09 10.08
CA ARG A 96 9.90 -4.77 11.39
C ARG A 96 8.70 -4.44 12.26
N LYS A 97 8.24 -3.20 12.28
CA LYS A 97 7.04 -2.81 13.01
C LYS A 97 5.79 -3.54 12.53
N ARG A 98 5.70 -3.88 11.24
CA ARG A 98 4.54 -4.55 10.64
C ARG A 98 4.60 -6.09 10.72
N PHE A 99 5.78 -6.65 10.52
CA PHE A 99 5.98 -8.09 10.32
C PHE A 99 6.80 -8.76 11.44
N ASN A 100 7.26 -7.98 12.41
CA ASN A 100 8.07 -8.43 13.55
C ASN A 100 9.42 -9.06 13.18
N ILE A 101 9.87 -8.89 11.94
CA ILE A 101 11.19 -9.30 11.41
C ILE A 101 11.73 -8.20 10.49
N THR A 102 13.03 -8.17 10.24
CA THR A 102 13.66 -7.22 9.31
C THR A 102 13.54 -7.70 7.85
N PRO A 103 13.67 -6.78 6.87
CA PRO A 103 13.72 -7.16 5.46
C PRO A 103 14.86 -8.15 5.13
N HIS A 104 15.99 -8.02 5.82
CA HIS A 104 17.14 -8.91 5.63
C HIS A 104 16.84 -10.32 6.14
N GLU A 105 16.31 -10.45 7.36
CA GLU A 105 15.90 -11.75 7.92
C GLU A 105 14.85 -12.44 7.03
N PHE A 106 13.88 -11.69 6.51
CA PHE A 106 12.90 -12.22 5.56
C PHE A 106 13.55 -12.72 4.27
N ARG A 107 14.51 -11.99 3.70
CA ARG A 107 15.22 -12.42 2.48
C ARG A 107 16.04 -13.69 2.67
N GLN A 108 16.63 -13.88 3.85
CA GLN A 108 17.38 -15.11 4.16
C GLN A 108 16.47 -16.34 4.33
N ASN A 109 15.18 -16.13 4.58
CA ASN A 109 14.21 -17.20 4.76
C ASN A 109 12.83 -16.80 4.17
N PRO A 110 12.67 -16.87 2.83
CA PRO A 110 11.44 -16.42 2.17
C PRO A 110 10.24 -17.34 2.44
N ASP A 111 10.43 -18.51 3.05
CA ASP A 111 9.34 -19.42 3.45
C ASP A 111 8.54 -18.89 4.64
N ILE A 112 9.02 -17.84 5.31
CA ILE A 112 8.28 -17.17 6.39
C ILE A 112 6.99 -16.59 5.82
N LYS A 113 5.85 -17.08 6.30
CA LYS A 113 4.54 -16.55 5.91
C LYS A 113 4.28 -15.23 6.62
N LEU A 114 4.29 -14.14 5.86
CA LEU A 114 3.90 -12.82 6.34
C LEU A 114 2.40 -12.59 6.13
N ASP A 115 1.75 -12.01 7.14
CA ASP A 115 0.36 -11.58 7.02
C ASP A 115 0.28 -10.32 6.15
N VAL A 116 -0.08 -10.52 4.88
CA VAL A 116 -0.21 -9.45 3.89
C VAL A 116 -1.66 -9.40 3.41
N ALA A 117 -2.40 -8.38 3.83
CA ALA A 117 -3.78 -8.19 3.40
C ALA A 117 -3.84 -7.84 1.91
N PRO A 118 -4.80 -8.38 1.13
CA PRO A 118 -4.96 -8.06 -0.28
C PRO A 118 -5.42 -6.60 -0.51
N PRO A 119 -5.26 -6.05 -1.72
CA PRO A 119 -5.83 -4.75 -2.09
C PRO A 119 -7.34 -4.71 -1.84
N LEU A 120 -7.84 -3.58 -1.34
CA LEU A 120 -9.27 -3.42 -1.00
C LEU A 120 -10.20 -3.61 -2.21
N HIS A 121 -9.76 -3.25 -3.42
CA HIS A 121 -10.57 -3.44 -4.63
C HIS A 121 -10.76 -4.92 -5.02
N LEU A 122 -9.94 -5.85 -4.50
CA LEU A 122 -10.12 -7.29 -4.73
C LEU A 122 -11.06 -7.95 -3.72
N ILE A 123 -11.25 -7.33 -2.54
CA ILE A 123 -12.12 -7.87 -1.49
C ILE A 123 -13.60 -7.71 -1.85
N HIS A 124 -13.94 -6.64 -2.58
CA HIS A 124 -15.32 -6.30 -2.92
C HIS A 124 -15.80 -6.90 -4.27
N GLN A 125 -14.96 -7.67 -4.97
CA GLN A 125 -15.34 -8.34 -6.23
C GLN A 125 -15.96 -9.73 -6.03
N LYS A 126 -16.12 -10.20 -4.79
CA LYS A 126 -16.66 -11.54 -4.48
C LYS A 126 -18.17 -11.61 -4.22
N SER A 127 -18.92 -10.58 -4.60
CA SER A 127 -20.39 -10.62 -4.63
C SER A 127 -20.88 -10.59 -6.06
N ALA A 128 -20.71 -11.70 -6.78
CA ALA A 128 -21.40 -12.02 -8.03
C ALA A 128 -21.90 -13.46 -7.93
#